data_AF-A0A0M1JB39-F1
#
_entry.id   AF-A0A0M1JB39-F1
#
_cell.length_a   1.000
_cell.length_b   1.000
_cell.length_c   1.000
_cell.angle_alpha   90.00
_cell.angle_beta   90.00
_cell.angle_gamma   90.00
#
_symmetry.space_group_name_H-M   'P 1'
#
loop_
_entity.id
_entity.type
_entity.pdbx_description
1 polymer ?
#
loop_
_entity_poly.entity_id
_entity_poly.type
_entity_poly.pdbx_seq_one_letter_code
_entity_poly.pdbx_strand_id
1 'polypeptide(L)'
;MKSINKLNIIIFLLYLTWIWPLVAGAEYSTQLVVQTGVLLESDLVVRNATDLISKKTCLAFYIRTPGTSSVIDCYDVLGTFGTVLRQVGHFKQDEVIIRKIEDVQNNRMCLVAYVATPGTAPAVDCYTVTQRFKDSLEITSHLREGDMSVTQISDFGSARTCLVAYVNTKGTRPAVACYPSVERSVGTLRQISFMREGDLIVRKIKDPANKQACMVTYVSTNGTSSNIFCFEEQ
;
A
#
# COMPACT_ATOMS: atom_id res chain seq x y z
N MET A 1 -44.83 11.64 -65.10
CA MET A 1 -45.28 11.16 -63.78
C MET A 1 -44.65 9.80 -63.49
N LYS A 2 -43.57 9.76 -62.70
CA LYS A 2 -43.05 8.53 -62.09
C LYS A 2 -43.41 8.57 -60.61
N SER A 3 -44.28 7.65 -60.21
CA SER A 3 -44.76 7.48 -58.83
C SER A 3 -43.58 7.09 -57.95
N ILE A 4 -43.21 7.97 -57.02
CA ILE A 4 -42.24 7.68 -55.97
C ILE A 4 -42.96 6.79 -54.95
N ASN A 5 -42.55 5.52 -54.90
CA ASN A 5 -43.08 4.51 -53.99
C ASN A 5 -42.93 4.96 -52.53
N LYS A 6 -44.05 5.18 -51.84
CA LYS A 6 -44.14 5.53 -50.41
C LYS A 6 -43.42 4.54 -49.48
N LEU A 7 -43.06 3.36 -49.96
CA LEU A 7 -42.40 2.31 -49.17
C LEU A 7 -40.90 2.59 -48.90
N ASN A 8 -40.21 3.33 -49.78
CA ASN A 8 -38.78 3.63 -49.58
C ASN A 8 -38.51 4.80 -48.61
N ILE A 9 -39.51 5.64 -48.35
CA ILE A 9 -39.38 6.78 -47.41
C ILE A 9 -39.54 6.29 -45.96
N ILE A 10 -40.37 5.28 -45.71
CA ILE A 10 -40.60 4.72 -44.37
C ILE A 10 -39.39 3.95 -43.86
N ILE A 11 -38.69 3.23 -44.73
CA ILE A 11 -37.48 2.48 -44.37
C ILE A 11 -36.33 3.45 -44.05
N PHE A 12 -36.21 4.58 -44.76
CA PHE A 12 -35.16 5.56 -44.50
C PHE A 12 -35.36 6.32 -43.17
N LEU A 13 -36.62 6.53 -42.75
CA LEU A 13 -36.96 7.16 -41.45
C LEU A 13 -36.81 6.20 -40.26
N LEU A 14 -36.88 4.88 -40.48
CA LEU A 14 -36.66 3.87 -39.44
C LEU A 14 -35.18 3.60 -39.12
N TYR A 15 -34.26 3.93 -40.03
CA TYR A 15 -32.82 3.77 -39.80
C TYR A 15 -32.15 4.97 -39.10
N LEU A 16 -32.84 6.11 -38.98
CA LEU A 16 -32.28 7.33 -38.39
C LEU A 16 -32.54 7.51 -36.89
N THR A 17 -33.23 6.58 -36.23
CA THR A 17 -33.61 6.68 -34.80
C THR A 17 -32.91 5.70 -33.87
N TRP A 18 -31.94 4.92 -34.36
CA TRP A 18 -31.33 3.81 -33.59
C TRP A 18 -29.81 3.92 -33.34
N ILE A 19 -29.23 5.12 -33.42
CA ILE A 19 -27.85 5.33 -32.93
C ILE A 19 -27.77 6.69 -32.22
N TRP A 20 -28.43 6.79 -31.08
CA TRP A 20 -27.89 7.65 -30.02
C TRP A 20 -26.92 6.78 -29.23
N PRO A 21 -25.62 7.14 -29.15
CA PRO A 21 -24.84 6.62 -28.05
C PRO A 21 -25.54 7.15 -26.80
N LEU A 22 -26.11 6.25 -26.01
CA LEU A 22 -26.29 6.46 -24.58
C LEU A 22 -24.89 6.77 -24.05
N VAL A 23 -24.51 8.05 -24.09
CA VAL A 23 -23.51 8.59 -23.20
C VAL A 23 -24.19 8.46 -21.85
N ALA A 24 -24.00 7.30 -21.21
CA ALA A 24 -24.13 7.18 -19.78
C ALA A 24 -23.07 8.13 -19.23
N GLY A 25 -23.43 9.41 -19.12
CA GLY A 25 -22.72 10.32 -18.24
C GLY A 25 -22.75 9.63 -16.90
N ALA A 26 -21.59 9.20 -16.42
CA ALA A 26 -21.47 8.72 -15.06
C ALA A 26 -22.10 9.81 -14.19
N GLU A 27 -23.25 9.51 -13.59
CA GLU A 27 -23.88 10.43 -12.65
C GLU A 27 -22.85 10.67 -11.56
N TYR A 28 -22.31 11.88 -11.53
CA TYR A 28 -21.45 12.33 -10.46
C TYR A 28 -22.34 12.48 -9.23
N SER A 29 -22.53 11.37 -8.51
CA SER A 29 -23.13 11.36 -7.19
C SER A 29 -22.16 12.06 -6.26
N THR A 30 -22.54 13.23 -5.74
CA THR A 30 -21.79 13.91 -4.69
C THR A 30 -21.86 13.04 -3.44
N GLN A 31 -20.92 12.11 -3.30
CA GLN A 31 -20.71 11.41 -2.04
C GLN A 31 -20.02 12.38 -1.08
N LEU A 32 -20.54 12.48 0.13
CA LEU A 32 -20.05 13.43 1.13
C LEU A 32 -18.72 12.90 1.68
N VAL A 33 -17.63 13.24 0.98
CA VAL A 33 -16.25 12.94 1.38
C VAL A 33 -15.72 14.11 2.21
N VAL A 34 -15.31 13.82 3.44
CA VAL A 34 -14.81 14.84 4.37
C VAL A 34 -13.40 14.48 4.82
N GLN A 35 -12.50 15.48 4.79
CA GLN A 35 -11.21 15.38 5.46
C GLN A 35 -11.45 15.60 6.96
N THR A 36 -11.16 14.59 7.78
CA THR A 36 -11.48 14.59 9.21
C THR A 36 -10.24 14.74 10.12
N GLY A 37 -9.04 14.84 9.54
CA GLY A 37 -7.78 14.83 10.28
C GLY A 37 -6.53 14.84 9.39
N VAL A 38 -5.44 15.32 9.98
CA VAL A 38 -4.09 15.30 9.39
C VAL A 38 -3.09 14.95 10.48
N LEU A 39 -2.21 14.00 10.20
CA LEU A 39 -1.01 13.72 10.98
C LEU A 39 0.22 14.19 10.20
N LEU A 40 1.08 14.97 10.85
CA LEU A 40 2.31 15.51 10.28
C LEU A 40 3.51 14.98 11.07
N GLU A 41 4.38 14.23 10.43
CA GLU A 41 5.51 13.54 11.04
C GLU A 41 6.78 13.77 10.21
N SER A 42 7.47 14.88 10.48
CA SER A 42 8.54 15.42 9.63
C SER A 42 8.09 15.54 8.18
N ASP A 43 8.60 14.68 7.29
CA ASP A 43 8.28 14.67 5.88
C ASP A 43 7.05 13.82 5.55
N LEU A 44 6.66 12.89 6.44
CA LEU A 44 5.48 12.07 6.25
C LEU A 44 4.21 12.87 6.58
N VAL A 45 3.25 12.83 5.66
CA VAL A 45 1.90 13.34 5.88
C VAL A 45 0.92 12.20 5.73
N VAL A 46 0.03 12.05 6.71
CA VAL A 46 -1.12 11.15 6.65
C VAL A 46 -2.38 12.00 6.71
N ARG A 47 -3.19 11.94 5.65
CA ARG A 47 -4.53 12.56 5.62
C ARG A 47 -5.57 11.47 5.66
N ASN A 48 -6.66 11.72 6.37
CA ASN A 48 -7.82 10.84 6.28
C ASN A 48 -8.88 11.43 5.32
N ALA A 49 -9.64 10.55 4.70
CA ALA A 49 -10.82 10.89 3.93
C ALA A 49 -11.90 9.87 4.28
N THR A 50 -13.02 10.33 4.80
CA THR A 50 -14.15 9.45 5.17
C THR A 50 -15.29 9.69 4.21
N ASP A 51 -15.79 8.62 3.59
CA ASP A 51 -17.05 8.60 2.89
C ASP A 51 -18.16 8.21 3.89
N LEU A 52 -19.03 9.18 4.19
CA LEU A 52 -20.10 8.99 5.17
C LEU A 52 -21.19 8.02 4.69
N ILE A 53 -21.32 7.82 3.38
CA ILE A 53 -22.37 6.96 2.80
C ILE A 53 -21.92 5.51 2.87
N SER A 54 -20.73 5.20 2.37
CA SER A 54 -20.19 3.83 2.41
C SER A 54 -19.64 3.44 3.77
N LYS A 55 -19.54 4.37 4.73
CA LYS A 55 -18.92 4.20 6.05
C LYS A 55 -17.48 3.68 5.95
N LYS A 56 -16.77 4.10 4.91
CA LYS A 56 -15.36 3.80 4.71
C LYS A 56 -14.50 5.00 5.04
N THR A 57 -13.36 4.73 5.62
CA THR A 57 -12.30 5.71 5.83
C THR A 57 -11.07 5.25 5.08
N CYS A 58 -10.42 6.19 4.41
CA CYS A 58 -9.16 5.99 3.74
C CYS A 58 -8.07 6.87 4.37
N LEU A 59 -6.89 6.29 4.56
CA LEU A 59 -5.67 7.00 4.94
C LEU A 59 -4.80 7.18 3.71
N ALA A 60 -4.57 8.43 3.32
CA ALA A 60 -3.67 8.82 2.26
C ALA A 60 -2.31 9.22 2.85
N PHE A 61 -1.28 8.47 2.48
CA PHE A 61 0.10 8.64 2.90
C PHE A 61 0.91 9.25 1.77
N TYR A 62 1.63 10.34 2.04
CA TYR A 62 2.57 10.90 1.08
C TYR A 62 3.73 11.59 1.79
N ILE A 63 4.85 11.72 1.08
CA ILE A 63 6.03 12.43 1.58
C ILE A 63 5.99 13.85 1.04
N ARG A 64 6.36 14.84 1.86
CA ARG A 64 6.38 16.26 1.47
C ARG A 64 7.63 16.59 0.64
N THR A 65 7.91 15.79 -0.37
CA THR A 65 8.96 16.02 -1.35
C THR A 65 8.34 16.06 -2.76
N PRO A 66 8.92 16.81 -3.72
CA PRO A 66 8.39 16.87 -5.08
C PRO A 66 8.41 15.50 -5.77
N GLY A 67 7.43 15.27 -6.65
CA GLY A 67 7.39 14.09 -7.52
C GLY A 67 6.98 12.79 -6.82
N THR A 68 6.57 12.81 -5.55
CA THR A 68 6.12 11.61 -4.85
C THR A 68 4.64 11.36 -5.07
N SER A 69 4.28 10.11 -5.36
CA SER A 69 2.88 9.68 -5.38
C SER A 69 2.37 9.38 -3.97
N SER A 70 1.07 9.58 -3.74
CA SER A 70 0.41 9.12 -2.52
C SER A 70 0.11 7.61 -2.60
N VAL A 71 0.10 6.96 -1.45
CA VAL A 71 -0.46 5.61 -1.26
C VAL A 71 -1.70 5.72 -0.38
N ILE A 72 -2.75 4.96 -0.69
CA ILE A 72 -4.02 5.00 0.05
C ILE A 72 -4.37 3.61 0.57
N ASP A 73 -4.80 3.53 1.82
CA ASP A 73 -5.37 2.32 2.44
C ASP A 73 -6.77 2.67 2.96
N CYS A 74 -7.78 1.88 2.57
CA CYS A 74 -9.18 2.12 2.94
C CYS A 74 -9.73 0.95 3.75
N TYR A 75 -10.47 1.24 4.82
CA TYR A 75 -11.07 0.27 5.72
C TYR A 75 -12.43 0.73 6.23
N ASP A 76 -13.18 -0.22 6.79
CA ASP A 76 -14.50 0.04 7.39
C ASP A 76 -14.35 0.74 8.75
N VAL A 77 -15.23 1.69 9.02
CA VAL A 77 -15.27 2.42 10.30
C VAL A 77 -15.95 1.56 11.37
N LEU A 78 -15.31 1.41 12.54
CA LEU A 78 -15.85 0.61 13.65
C LEU A 78 -16.69 1.43 14.64
N GLY A 79 -16.49 2.75 14.70
CA GLY A 79 -17.13 3.66 15.66
C GLY A 79 -17.88 4.82 15.00
N THR A 80 -17.70 6.02 15.55
CA THR A 80 -18.11 7.28 14.91
C THR A 80 -17.29 7.54 13.64
N PHE A 81 -17.74 8.42 12.76
CA PHE A 81 -16.98 8.81 11.57
C PHE A 81 -15.62 9.43 11.94
N GLY A 82 -14.63 9.26 11.05
CA GLY A 82 -13.29 9.83 11.19
C GLY A 82 -12.26 8.88 11.83
N THR A 83 -11.08 9.43 12.14
CA THR A 83 -9.93 8.70 12.69
C THR A 83 -9.26 9.47 13.80
N VAL A 84 -8.61 8.74 14.72
CA VAL A 84 -7.70 9.34 15.71
C VAL A 84 -6.32 8.76 15.47
N LEU A 85 -5.54 9.50 14.66
CA LEU A 85 -4.21 9.07 14.25
C LEU A 85 -3.16 9.46 15.27
N ARG A 86 -2.24 8.52 15.54
CA ARG A 86 -1.01 8.79 16.29
C ARG A 86 0.14 7.98 15.71
N GLN A 87 1.35 8.50 15.85
CA GLN A 87 2.55 7.69 15.66
C GLN A 87 2.89 6.97 16.98
N VAL A 88 3.11 5.67 16.90
CA VAL A 88 3.42 4.82 18.07
C VAL A 88 4.77 4.11 17.96
N GLY A 89 5.47 4.25 16.83
CA GLY A 89 6.81 3.70 16.65
C GLY A 89 7.54 4.38 15.49
N HIS A 90 8.86 4.48 15.61
CA HIS A 90 9.72 5.08 14.60
C HIS A 90 11.11 4.43 14.63
N PHE A 91 11.61 4.08 13.45
CA PHE A 91 13.01 3.70 13.23
C PHE A 91 13.57 4.46 12.04
N LYS A 92 14.88 4.65 12.07
CA LYS A 92 15.64 5.07 10.90
C LYS A 92 16.83 4.12 10.76
N GLN A 93 16.89 3.44 9.62
CA GLN A 93 18.00 2.56 9.28
C GLN A 93 18.51 2.94 7.90
N ASP A 94 19.78 3.35 7.84
CA ASP A 94 20.38 3.96 6.66
C ASP A 94 19.52 5.13 6.14
N GLU A 95 19.01 5.02 4.92
CA GLU A 95 18.15 6.02 4.27
C GLU A 95 16.65 5.78 4.52
N VAL A 96 16.29 4.57 4.97
CA VAL A 96 14.90 4.16 5.16
C VAL A 96 14.40 4.58 6.53
N ILE A 97 13.30 5.32 6.52
CA ILE A 97 12.55 5.72 7.72
C ILE A 97 11.31 4.84 7.79
N ILE A 98 11.10 4.21 8.93
CA ILE A 98 9.94 3.36 9.20
C ILE A 98 9.14 3.98 10.34
N ARG A 99 7.83 4.11 10.17
CA ARG A 99 6.91 4.64 11.17
C ARG A 99 5.73 3.70 11.33
N LYS A 100 5.29 3.51 12.57
CA LYS A 100 4.06 2.80 12.91
C LYS A 100 2.99 3.84 13.24
N ILE A 101 1.95 3.88 12.43
CA ILE A 101 0.80 4.77 12.57
C ILE A 101 -0.39 3.96 13.08
N GLU A 102 -1.02 4.44 14.14
CA GLU A 102 -2.21 3.82 14.74
C GLU A 102 -3.41 4.74 14.53
N ASP A 103 -4.50 4.19 14.01
CA ASP A 103 -5.84 4.74 14.16
C ASP A 103 -6.52 4.08 15.36
N VAL A 104 -6.50 4.81 16.47
CA VAL A 104 -6.99 4.34 17.77
C VAL A 104 -8.49 4.07 17.72
N GLN A 105 -9.23 4.85 16.94
CA GLN A 105 -10.68 4.77 16.89
C GLN A 105 -11.16 3.54 16.11
N ASN A 106 -10.42 3.15 15.07
CA ASN A 106 -10.83 2.07 14.16
C ASN A 106 -9.98 0.80 14.27
N ASN A 107 -9.15 0.69 15.31
CA ASN A 107 -8.28 -0.49 15.53
C ASN A 107 -7.41 -0.82 14.32
N ARG A 108 -6.97 0.20 13.58
CA ARG A 108 -6.12 0.04 12.40
C ARG A 108 -4.69 0.42 12.77
N MET A 109 -3.73 -0.38 12.36
CA MET A 109 -2.32 -0.04 12.41
C MET A 109 -1.74 -0.12 11.01
N CYS A 110 -0.80 0.78 10.71
CA CYS A 110 -0.11 0.85 9.44
C CYS A 110 1.39 0.96 9.69
N LEU A 111 2.15 0.05 9.08
CA LEU A 111 3.59 0.20 8.98
C LEU A 111 3.90 0.96 7.69
N VAL A 112 4.56 2.10 7.83
CA VAL A 112 4.92 2.99 6.73
C VAL A 112 6.44 3.01 6.62
N ALA A 113 6.98 2.63 5.47
CA ALA A 113 8.40 2.76 5.15
C ALA A 113 8.58 3.75 3.99
N TYR A 114 9.56 4.64 4.11
CA TYR A 114 9.86 5.61 3.05
C TYR A 114 11.30 6.08 3.11
N VAL A 115 11.76 6.70 2.03
CA VAL A 115 13.00 7.46 1.98
C VAL A 115 12.64 8.93 1.70
N ALA A 116 13.32 9.88 2.36
CA ALA A 116 13.03 11.31 2.23
C ALA A 116 13.67 11.93 0.97
N THR A 117 13.59 11.24 -0.16
CA THR A 117 14.13 11.69 -1.44
C THR A 117 13.01 12.12 -2.39
N PRO A 118 13.22 13.09 -3.28
CA PRO A 118 12.23 13.43 -4.30
C PRO A 118 11.93 12.22 -5.21
N GLY A 119 10.68 12.10 -5.65
CA GLY A 119 10.26 11.05 -6.59
C GLY A 119 9.89 9.69 -5.96
N THR A 120 10.08 9.50 -4.64
CA THR A 120 9.80 8.22 -3.97
C THR A 120 8.50 8.26 -3.16
N ALA A 121 7.56 7.39 -3.49
CA ALA A 121 6.35 7.19 -2.69
C ALA A 121 6.64 6.38 -1.41
N PRO A 122 5.86 6.53 -0.34
CA PRO A 122 5.93 5.60 0.79
C PRO A 122 5.46 4.21 0.37
N ALA A 123 5.89 3.18 1.08
CA ALA A 123 5.23 1.87 1.11
C ALA A 123 4.50 1.70 2.43
N VAL A 124 3.30 1.16 2.34
CA VAL A 124 2.36 1.07 3.44
C VAL A 124 1.75 -0.32 3.44
N ASP A 125 1.75 -0.96 4.60
CA ASP A 125 0.93 -2.14 4.86
C ASP A 125 0.14 -1.90 6.15
N CYS A 126 -1.18 -2.05 6.06
CA CYS A 126 -2.10 -1.77 7.14
C CYS A 126 -2.87 -3.03 7.54
N TYR A 127 -2.99 -3.24 8.84
CA TYR A 127 -3.64 -4.40 9.43
C TYR A 127 -4.56 -3.99 10.59
N THR A 128 -5.59 -4.80 10.80
CA THR A 128 -6.53 -4.63 11.91
C THR A 128 -5.98 -5.31 13.15
N VAL A 129 -6.14 -4.67 14.31
CA VAL A 129 -5.63 -5.12 15.60
C VAL A 129 -6.79 -5.46 16.53
N THR A 130 -6.90 -6.72 16.91
CA THR A 130 -7.97 -7.21 17.80
C THR A 130 -7.59 -7.17 19.28
N GLN A 131 -6.29 -7.20 19.59
CA GLN A 131 -5.75 -7.17 20.95
C GLN A 131 -4.61 -6.16 21.01
N ARG A 132 -4.65 -5.25 21.99
CA ARG A 132 -3.57 -4.29 22.21
C ARG A 132 -2.82 -4.68 23.47
N PHE A 133 -1.64 -5.27 23.28
CA PHE A 133 -0.66 -5.37 24.37
C PHE A 133 0.21 -4.11 24.39
N LYS A 134 1.02 -3.94 25.44
CA LYS A 134 1.99 -2.84 25.52
C LYS A 134 2.80 -2.80 24.21
N ASP A 135 2.81 -1.65 23.54
CA ASP A 135 3.53 -1.47 22.29
C ASP A 135 5.00 -1.88 22.46
N SER A 136 5.43 -2.82 21.64
CA SER A 136 6.82 -3.22 21.51
C SER A 136 7.06 -3.52 20.03
N LEU A 137 7.42 -2.46 19.32
CA LEU A 137 7.91 -2.55 17.96
C LEU A 137 9.42 -2.72 18.05
N GLU A 138 9.96 -3.76 17.41
CA GLU A 138 11.40 -4.07 17.47
C GLU A 138 11.90 -4.50 16.10
N ILE A 139 13.12 -4.08 15.74
CA ILE A 139 13.83 -4.65 14.60
C ILE A 139 14.44 -5.97 15.08
N THR A 140 13.96 -7.08 14.52
CA THR A 140 14.32 -8.43 14.98
C THR A 140 15.33 -9.13 14.08
N SER A 141 15.44 -8.72 12.82
CA SER A 141 16.45 -9.23 11.91
C SER A 141 16.74 -8.24 10.78
N HIS A 142 17.92 -8.39 10.18
CA HIS A 142 18.30 -7.62 9.00
C HIS A 142 19.13 -8.52 8.07
N LEU A 143 18.83 -8.47 6.78
CA LEU A 143 19.50 -9.22 5.74
C LEU A 143 19.96 -8.24 4.66
N ARG A 144 21.23 -8.30 4.28
CA ARG A 144 21.77 -7.50 3.18
C ARG A 144 22.33 -8.43 2.11
N GLU A 145 21.85 -8.25 0.89
CA GLU A 145 22.16 -9.10 -0.26
C GLU A 145 22.45 -8.22 -1.48
N GLY A 146 23.73 -7.92 -1.68
CA GLY A 146 24.17 -7.00 -2.73
C GLY A 146 23.62 -5.58 -2.54
N ASP A 147 22.79 -5.15 -3.49
CA ASP A 147 22.12 -3.84 -3.53
C ASP A 147 20.80 -3.80 -2.75
N MET A 148 20.31 -4.95 -2.27
CA MET A 148 19.09 -5.06 -1.51
C MET A 148 19.36 -5.21 -0.01
N SER A 149 18.56 -4.53 0.80
CA SER A 149 18.46 -4.71 2.25
C SER A 149 17.03 -5.10 2.61
N VAL A 150 16.86 -6.01 3.57
CA VAL A 150 15.57 -6.43 4.10
C VAL A 150 15.63 -6.35 5.61
N THR A 151 14.75 -5.54 6.20
CA THR A 151 14.63 -5.37 7.65
C THR A 151 13.37 -6.08 8.12
N GLN A 152 13.51 -6.98 9.09
CA GLN A 152 12.40 -7.61 9.78
C GLN A 152 12.03 -6.80 11.02
N ILE A 153 10.75 -6.53 11.17
CA ILE A 153 10.20 -5.75 12.26
C ILE A 153 9.09 -6.56 12.91
N SER A 154 9.18 -6.77 14.20
CA SER A 154 8.15 -7.45 14.99
C SER A 154 7.33 -6.42 15.74
N ASP A 155 6.03 -6.39 15.46
CA ASP A 155 5.02 -5.68 16.23
C ASP A 155 4.34 -6.69 17.17
N PHE A 156 5.00 -7.00 18.29
CA PHE A 156 4.49 -8.00 19.24
C PHE A 156 3.17 -7.57 19.88
N GLY A 157 2.90 -6.26 19.94
CA GLY A 157 1.64 -5.72 20.44
C GLY A 157 0.43 -6.15 19.60
N SER A 158 0.65 -6.42 18.31
CA SER A 158 -0.38 -6.78 17.33
C SER A 158 -0.22 -8.19 16.77
N ALA A 159 0.74 -8.98 17.28
CA ALA A 159 1.15 -10.28 16.73
C ALA A 159 1.41 -10.23 15.21
N ARG A 160 2.13 -9.20 14.76
CA ARG A 160 2.52 -9.03 13.36
C ARG A 160 4.03 -8.98 13.21
N THR A 161 4.52 -9.57 12.12
CA THR A 161 5.88 -9.41 11.64
C THR A 161 5.80 -8.75 10.27
N CYS A 162 6.63 -7.74 10.03
CA CYS A 162 6.70 -7.02 8.78
C CYS A 162 8.11 -7.10 8.20
N LEU A 163 8.21 -7.28 6.89
CA LEU A 163 9.45 -7.12 6.15
C LEU A 163 9.44 -5.82 5.37
N VAL A 164 10.52 -5.05 5.53
CA VAL A 164 10.78 -3.83 4.78
C VAL A 164 11.97 -4.10 3.86
N ALA A 165 11.71 -4.22 2.56
CA ALA A 165 12.75 -4.39 1.56
C ALA A 165 13.09 -3.03 0.94
N TYR A 166 14.37 -2.75 0.76
CA TYR A 166 14.85 -1.55 0.09
C TYR A 166 16.05 -1.85 -0.79
N VAL A 167 15.99 -1.37 -2.02
CA VAL A 167 17.08 -1.50 -3.00
C VAL A 167 17.72 -0.14 -3.15
N ASN A 168 19.02 -0.06 -2.85
CA ASN A 168 19.78 1.18 -2.88
C ASN A 168 20.19 1.53 -4.32
N THR A 169 19.20 1.78 -5.16
CA THR A 169 19.35 2.54 -6.40
C THR A 169 18.59 3.86 -6.19
N LYS A 170 19.14 4.98 -6.65
CA LYS A 170 18.56 6.30 -6.33
C LYS A 170 17.11 6.40 -6.81
N GLY A 171 16.26 7.06 -6.03
CA GLY A 171 14.87 7.32 -6.42
C GLY A 171 13.95 6.10 -6.36
N THR A 172 14.28 5.10 -5.55
CA THR A 172 13.43 3.92 -5.33
C THR A 172 12.58 4.05 -4.09
N ARG A 173 11.36 3.53 -4.16
CA ARG A 173 10.50 3.32 -2.99
C ARG A 173 10.82 1.96 -2.35
N PRO A 174 10.85 1.87 -0.99
CA PRO A 174 10.91 0.57 -0.30
C PRO A 174 9.64 -0.25 -0.53
N ALA A 175 9.66 -1.54 -0.21
CA ALA A 175 8.47 -2.39 -0.19
C ALA A 175 8.19 -2.87 1.24
N VAL A 176 6.92 -2.99 1.61
CA VAL A 176 6.49 -3.46 2.93
C VAL A 176 5.49 -4.58 2.75
N ALA A 177 5.66 -5.67 3.50
CA ALA A 177 4.63 -6.68 3.69
C ALA A 177 4.59 -7.13 5.16
N CYS A 178 3.41 -7.16 5.74
CA CYS A 178 3.14 -7.59 7.10
C CYS A 178 2.29 -8.86 7.11
N TYR A 179 2.65 -9.82 7.98
CA TYR A 179 1.97 -11.11 8.14
C TYR A 179 1.79 -11.46 9.62
N PRO A 180 0.86 -12.37 9.95
CA PRO A 180 0.71 -12.87 11.32
C PRO A 180 2.02 -13.50 11.84
N SER A 181 2.39 -13.18 13.07
CA SER A 181 3.54 -13.81 13.74
C SER A 181 3.11 -15.11 14.43
N VAL A 182 3.95 -16.15 14.37
CA VAL A 182 3.65 -17.46 14.95
C VAL A 182 4.00 -17.52 16.45
N GLU A 183 4.88 -16.67 16.97
CA GLU A 183 5.20 -16.51 18.41
C GLU A 183 6.26 -15.39 18.57
N ARG A 184 6.71 -15.05 19.79
CA ARG A 184 7.86 -14.14 20.01
C ARG A 184 9.22 -14.79 19.63
N SER A 185 9.24 -15.54 18.54
CA SER A 185 10.43 -16.19 18.02
C SER A 185 11.20 -15.21 17.12
N VAL A 186 12.43 -14.92 17.50
CA VAL A 186 13.35 -14.15 16.66
C VAL A 186 14.11 -15.14 15.79
N GLY A 187 13.85 -15.10 14.48
CA GLY A 187 14.53 -15.91 13.48
C GLY A 187 15.42 -15.04 12.60
N THR A 188 16.57 -15.57 12.19
CA THR A 188 17.40 -14.87 11.20
C THR A 188 16.82 -15.06 9.81
N LEU A 189 16.56 -13.95 9.11
CA LEU A 189 16.19 -13.98 7.69
C LEU A 189 17.31 -14.62 6.85
N ARG A 190 16.93 -15.39 5.83
CA ARG A 190 17.88 -16.00 4.88
C ARG A 190 17.38 -15.90 3.46
N GLN A 191 18.24 -15.54 2.52
CA GLN A 191 17.95 -15.77 1.11
C GLN A 191 18.14 -17.26 0.80
N ILE A 192 17.12 -17.89 0.23
CA ILE A 192 17.15 -19.32 -0.13
C ILE A 192 17.13 -19.57 -1.63
N SER A 193 16.77 -18.57 -2.44
CA SER A 193 16.83 -18.64 -3.89
C SER A 193 17.02 -17.25 -4.50
N PHE A 194 17.62 -17.22 -5.69
CA PHE A 194 17.93 -16.02 -6.45
C PHE A 194 17.76 -16.32 -7.94
N MET A 195 17.08 -15.42 -8.64
CA MET A 195 16.93 -15.43 -10.09
C MET A 195 17.29 -14.05 -10.63
N ARG A 196 18.05 -14.03 -11.72
CA ARG A 196 18.31 -12.82 -12.49
C ARG A 196 18.09 -13.09 -13.97
N GLU A 197 17.24 -12.27 -14.59
CA GLU A 197 16.98 -12.30 -16.02
C GLU A 197 17.13 -10.88 -16.57
N GLY A 198 18.29 -10.60 -17.18
CA GLY A 198 18.69 -9.24 -17.53
C GLY A 198 18.77 -8.33 -16.29
N ASP A 199 17.93 -7.30 -16.28
CA ASP A 199 17.83 -6.34 -15.17
C ASP A 199 16.83 -6.77 -14.10
N LEU A 200 15.95 -7.74 -14.38
CA LEU A 200 15.00 -8.26 -13.40
C LEU A 200 15.72 -9.15 -12.40
N ILE A 201 15.57 -8.83 -11.10
CA ILE A 201 16.09 -9.61 -9.99
C ILE A 201 14.92 -10.06 -9.12
N VAL A 202 14.89 -11.35 -8.80
CA VAL A 202 13.94 -11.94 -7.86
C VAL A 202 14.69 -12.73 -6.80
N ARG A 203 14.41 -12.43 -5.53
CA ARG A 203 15.04 -13.04 -4.36
C ARG A 203 13.96 -13.67 -3.49
N LYS A 204 14.15 -14.94 -3.12
CA LYS A 204 13.30 -15.62 -2.15
C LYS A 204 13.94 -15.52 -0.77
N ILE A 205 13.31 -14.78 0.14
CA ILE A 205 13.71 -14.61 1.52
C ILE A 205 12.84 -15.49 2.40
N LYS A 206 13.46 -16.30 3.25
CA LYS A 206 12.77 -17.13 4.23
C LYS A 206 12.84 -16.48 5.61
N ASP A 207 11.71 -16.45 6.28
CA ASP A 207 11.56 -16.19 7.71
C ASP A 207 11.18 -17.51 8.41
N PRO A 208 12.18 -18.27 8.90
CA PRO A 208 11.94 -19.57 9.51
C PRO A 208 11.10 -19.49 10.78
N ALA A 209 11.18 -18.38 11.52
CA ALA A 209 10.50 -18.21 12.80
C ALA A 209 8.97 -18.13 12.62
N ASN A 210 8.51 -17.52 11.52
CA ASN A 210 7.09 -17.37 11.21
C ASN A 210 6.59 -18.34 10.12
N LYS A 211 7.43 -19.25 9.64
CA LYS A 211 7.12 -20.17 8.52
C LYS A 211 6.66 -19.42 7.26
N GLN A 212 7.26 -18.26 7.00
CA GLN A 212 6.94 -17.43 5.85
C GLN A 212 8.10 -17.44 4.86
N ALA A 213 7.76 -17.35 3.58
CA ALA A 213 8.68 -16.99 2.53
C ALA A 213 8.16 -15.75 1.79
N CYS A 214 9.06 -14.86 1.42
CA CYS A 214 8.75 -13.64 0.71
C CYS A 214 9.58 -13.56 -0.57
N MET A 215 8.92 -13.28 -1.68
CA MET A 215 9.54 -12.99 -2.96
C MET A 215 9.71 -11.49 -3.06
N VAL A 216 10.96 -11.04 -3.09
CA VAL A 216 11.31 -9.64 -3.35
C VAL A 216 11.74 -9.53 -4.80
N THR A 217 11.06 -8.67 -5.56
CA THR A 217 11.33 -8.43 -6.98
C THR A 217 11.66 -6.97 -7.22
N TYR A 218 12.62 -6.71 -8.08
CA TYR A 218 13.01 -5.36 -8.50
C TYR A 218 13.78 -5.42 -9.82
N VAL A 219 13.87 -4.26 -10.47
CA VAL A 219 14.73 -4.07 -11.64
C VAL A 219 16.00 -3.35 -11.17
N SER A 220 17.18 -3.79 -11.62
CA SER A 220 18.49 -3.23 -11.22
C SER A 220 18.84 -1.97 -12.03
N THR A 221 17.89 -1.06 -12.17
CA THR A 221 18.08 0.25 -12.81
C THR A 221 17.76 1.37 -11.83
N ASN A 222 18.13 2.61 -12.15
CA ASN A 222 17.84 3.74 -11.28
C ASN A 222 16.35 4.09 -11.34
N GLY A 223 15.75 4.38 -10.18
CA GLY A 223 14.34 4.76 -10.05
C GLY A 223 13.35 3.60 -10.02
N THR A 224 13.80 2.34 -10.11
CA THR A 224 12.91 1.16 -10.08
C THR A 224 12.72 0.61 -8.68
N SER A 225 11.51 0.73 -8.16
CA SER A 225 11.18 0.34 -6.79
C SER A 225 11.05 -1.17 -6.64
N SER A 226 11.38 -1.69 -5.46
CA SER A 226 11.11 -3.08 -5.12
C SER A 226 9.62 -3.33 -4.90
N ASN A 227 9.21 -4.59 -5.05
CA ASN A 227 7.94 -5.13 -4.60
C ASN A 227 8.22 -6.39 -3.77
N ILE A 228 7.36 -6.65 -2.78
CA ILE A 228 7.46 -7.81 -1.90
C ILE A 228 6.11 -8.51 -1.81
N PHE A 229 6.14 -9.83 -1.94
CA PHE A 229 4.96 -10.68 -1.75
C PHE A 229 5.33 -11.84 -0.82
N CYS A 230 4.59 -12.00 0.28
CA CYS A 230 4.84 -13.02 1.28
C CYS A 230 3.75 -14.10 1.26
N PHE A 231 4.14 -15.34 1.55
CA PHE A 231 3.25 -16.48 1.64
C PHE A 231 3.76 -17.51 2.66
N GLU A 232 2.84 -18.30 3.20
CA GLU A 232 3.17 -19.42 4.07
C GLU A 232 3.95 -20.49 3.30
N GLU A 233 5.10 -20.88 3.84
CA GLU A 233 5.91 -21.95 3.29
C GLU A 233 5.62 -23.24 4.06
N GLN A 234 5.13 -24.26 3.34
CA GLN A 234 4.84 -25.59 3.88
C GLN A 234 6.11 -26.34 4.29
#